data_AF-A0A6A7BUB0-F1
#
_entry.id   AF-A0A6A7BUB0-F1
#
_cell.length_a   1.000
_cell.length_b   1.000
_cell.length_c   1.000
_cell.angle_alpha   90.00
_cell.angle_beta   90.00
_cell.angle_gamma   90.00
#
_symmetry.space_group_name_H-M   'P 1'
#
loop_
_entity.id
_entity.type
_entity.pdbx_description
1 polymer ?
#
loop_
_entity_poly.entity_id
_entity_poly.type
_entity_poly.pdbx_seq_one_letter_code
_entity_poly.pdbx_strand_id
1 'polypeptide(L)'
;MAEQSRLALLPGYDTAPDVYETPDLTDDTSEQESTPTLSLDENGEFSDRSAGEDNDECISHRRLQPRRARVLFGGKKEGYSRGGSGLYGEEESLKARIARLKREAVECQTQVQGRDEEGDMESLNRLLSELEIRGTRSRVPAPRPEQSEQPVADEQTLSRATDFDKRISALEKCLGVSSLDDPVPAAPVLHSLLALDEQFAALTAGGSLSSIEAASARVTKLRYDAEQLCSPSEDELLSAEDVNKLRQMFGLLGPLGNLAPTIPALMNRLRSLRTLHASAAEAEAELESVIQQQAEVDHQIKAWKEGLERVEKAVTEAEATNERNARVVESWVGELEERARALLSA
;
A
#
# COMPACT_ATOMS: atom_id res chain seq x y z
N MET A 1 -19.51 10.16 32.84
CA MET A 1 -19.81 10.08 34.30
C MET A 1 -18.64 10.47 35.21
N ALA A 2 -17.37 10.25 34.84
CA ALA A 2 -16.23 10.63 35.71
C ALA A 2 -15.98 12.14 35.79
N GLU A 3 -16.27 12.91 34.74
CA GLU A 3 -16.05 14.37 34.71
C GLU A 3 -17.10 15.13 35.54
N GLN A 4 -18.37 14.73 35.47
CA GLN A 4 -19.43 15.26 36.34
C GLN A 4 -19.08 15.12 37.83
N SER A 5 -18.40 14.03 38.22
CA SER A 5 -17.94 13.84 39.61
C SER A 5 -16.76 14.73 39.99
N ARG A 6 -15.88 15.09 39.05
CA ARG A 6 -14.77 16.04 39.32
C ARG A 6 -15.27 17.47 39.45
N LEU A 7 -16.31 17.81 38.67
CA LEU A 7 -16.85 19.16 38.56
C LEU A 7 -17.92 19.47 39.61
N ALA A 8 -18.60 18.47 40.18
CA ALA A 8 -19.60 18.63 41.25
C ALA A 8 -19.06 19.21 42.57
N LEU A 9 -17.74 19.21 42.77
CA LEU A 9 -17.08 19.80 43.94
C LEU A 9 -16.84 21.31 43.80
N LEU A 10 -17.02 21.87 42.60
CA LEU A 10 -16.87 23.31 42.37
C LEU A 10 -18.17 24.05 42.74
N PRO A 11 -18.12 25.09 43.60
CA PRO A 11 -19.28 25.93 43.88
C PRO A 11 -19.72 26.66 42.60
N GLY A 12 -21.00 26.52 42.24
CA GLY A 12 -21.58 27.19 41.06
C GLY A 12 -21.49 26.41 39.75
N TYR A 13 -21.22 25.09 39.79
CA TYR A 13 -21.30 24.25 38.60
C TYR A 13 -22.73 24.20 38.05
N ASP A 14 -22.89 24.51 36.77
CA ASP A 14 -24.18 24.57 36.09
C ASP A 14 -24.69 23.16 35.79
N THR A 15 -25.93 22.86 36.22
CA THR A 15 -26.64 21.60 35.96
C THR A 15 -27.69 21.74 34.86
N ALA A 16 -27.70 22.86 34.15
CA ALA A 16 -28.50 23.06 32.96
C ALA A 16 -28.17 22.01 31.88
N PRO A 17 -29.09 21.75 30.92
CA PRO A 17 -28.79 20.91 29.78
C PRO A 17 -27.58 21.45 29.00
N ASP A 18 -26.64 20.56 28.66
CA ASP A 18 -25.40 20.88 27.95
C ASP A 18 -25.64 21.50 26.56
N VAL A 19 -26.79 21.20 25.96
CA VAL A 19 -27.15 21.60 24.60
C VAL A 19 -28.57 22.16 24.58
N TYR A 20 -28.70 23.42 24.16
CA TYR A 20 -29.97 24.09 23.90
C TYR A 20 -30.16 24.20 22.38
N GLU A 21 -30.72 23.15 21.79
CA GLU A 21 -31.04 23.12 20.37
C GLU A 21 -32.48 23.58 20.14
N THR A 22 -32.69 24.28 19.01
CA THR A 22 -34.03 24.41 18.43
C THR A 22 -34.48 23.02 17.97
N PRO A 23 -35.76 22.65 18.13
CA PRO A 23 -36.24 21.36 17.64
C PRO A 23 -35.86 21.20 16.17
N ASP A 24 -35.37 20.01 15.80
CA ASP A 24 -35.03 19.68 14.42
C ASP A 24 -36.23 19.98 13.53
N LEU A 25 -36.15 21.08 12.75
CA LEU A 25 -37.13 21.36 11.72
C LEU A 25 -36.96 20.27 10.67
N THR A 26 -38.01 19.48 10.46
CA THR A 26 -38.09 18.49 9.39
C THR A 26 -38.32 19.19 8.04
N ASP A 27 -37.50 20.19 7.70
CA ASP A 27 -37.58 20.93 6.43
C ASP A 27 -37.32 20.02 5.21
N ASP A 28 -36.79 18.81 5.43
CA ASP A 28 -36.59 17.78 4.40
C ASP A 28 -37.70 16.72 4.33
N THR A 29 -38.79 16.86 5.09
CA THR A 29 -39.96 15.97 4.98
C THR A 29 -40.99 16.48 3.97
N SER A 30 -40.58 16.96 2.80
CA SER A 30 -41.49 17.29 1.69
C SER A 30 -40.78 17.39 0.32
N GLU A 31 -40.11 16.33 -0.15
CA GLU A 31 -39.95 16.10 -1.61
C GLU A 31 -41.23 15.46 -2.21
N GLN A 32 -42.39 16.04 -1.89
CA GLN A 32 -43.62 15.83 -2.64
C GLN A 32 -44.24 17.21 -2.89
N GLU A 33 -43.71 17.90 -3.90
CA GLU A 33 -44.46 18.47 -5.03
C GLU A 33 -43.61 19.50 -5.79
N SER A 34 -43.15 19.10 -6.98
CA SER A 34 -43.02 19.96 -8.16
C SER A 34 -42.09 21.18 -8.10
N THR A 35 -40.77 20.98 -8.18
CA THR A 35 -39.87 21.71 -9.11
C THR A 35 -38.59 20.89 -9.35
N PRO A 36 -38.04 20.80 -10.56
CA PRO A 36 -36.78 20.10 -10.77
C PRO A 36 -35.63 21.04 -10.39
N THR A 37 -35.22 21.03 -9.12
CA THR A 37 -33.86 21.45 -8.76
C THR A 37 -32.92 20.34 -9.18
N LEU A 38 -32.09 20.66 -10.17
CA LEU A 38 -31.08 19.80 -10.77
C LEU A 38 -30.20 19.18 -9.68
N SER A 39 -30.40 17.90 -9.39
CA SER A 39 -29.38 17.07 -8.77
C SER A 39 -28.20 16.99 -9.75
N LEU A 40 -27.04 17.48 -9.30
CA LEU A 40 -25.76 17.37 -9.98
C LEU A 40 -25.24 15.92 -9.81
N ASP A 41 -25.98 14.95 -10.33
CA ASP A 41 -25.55 13.57 -10.47
C ASP A 41 -25.48 13.19 -11.96
N GLU A 42 -24.43 13.65 -12.61
CA GLU A 42 -24.04 13.26 -13.97
C GLU A 42 -23.49 11.82 -14.01
N ASN A 43 -24.25 10.82 -13.55
CA ASN A 43 -23.91 9.40 -13.77
C ASN A 43 -25.15 8.53 -14.04
N GLY A 44 -26.19 9.10 -14.67
CA GLY A 44 -27.36 8.33 -15.13
C GLY A 44 -27.07 7.58 -16.42
N GLU A 45 -27.06 6.24 -16.37
CA GLU A 45 -26.93 5.28 -17.48
C GLU A 45 -27.90 5.57 -18.66
N PHE A 46 -27.43 6.35 -19.64
CA PHE A 46 -28.19 6.71 -20.85
C PHE A 46 -28.36 5.46 -21.73
N SER A 47 -29.52 4.82 -21.61
CA SER A 47 -29.96 3.74 -22.49
C SER A 47 -30.12 4.24 -23.93
N ASP A 48 -29.70 3.40 -24.87
CA ASP A 48 -29.74 3.58 -26.31
C ASP A 48 -31.20 3.69 -26.80
N ARG A 49 -31.77 4.91 -26.76
CA ARG A 49 -33.01 5.24 -27.46
C ARG A 49 -32.66 5.87 -28.80
N SER A 50 -32.58 5.03 -29.83
CA SER A 50 -32.70 5.44 -31.22
C SER A 50 -34.13 5.93 -31.49
N ALA A 51 -34.39 7.22 -31.31
CA ALA A 51 -35.48 7.93 -31.98
C ALA A 51 -35.35 9.45 -31.80
N GLY A 52 -35.43 10.18 -32.91
CA GLY A 52 -35.82 11.59 -32.90
C GLY A 52 -34.83 12.50 -33.60
N GLU A 53 -35.23 12.93 -34.79
CA GLU A 53 -34.63 14.01 -35.57
C GLU A 53 -34.51 15.31 -34.76
N ASP A 54 -33.38 15.97 -34.99
CA ASP A 54 -33.11 17.40 -34.89
C ASP A 54 -33.51 18.14 -33.59
N ASN A 55 -32.51 18.55 -32.81
CA ASN A 55 -32.15 19.97 -32.65
C ASN A 55 -30.86 20.13 -31.82
N ASP A 56 -30.04 21.07 -32.26
CA ASP A 56 -28.83 21.66 -31.67
C ASP A 56 -27.45 21.01 -31.93
N GLU A 57 -26.53 21.91 -32.25
CA GLU A 57 -25.33 21.71 -33.03
C GLU A 57 -24.14 21.13 -32.23
N CYS A 58 -23.57 20.09 -32.83
CA CYS A 58 -22.13 19.86 -33.00
C CYS A 58 -21.30 19.20 -31.88
N ILE A 59 -21.88 18.59 -30.84
CA ILE A 59 -21.08 17.75 -29.90
C ILE A 59 -21.74 16.39 -29.68
N SER A 60 -21.09 15.33 -30.19
CA SER A 60 -21.49 13.95 -29.92
C SER A 60 -21.07 13.54 -28.50
N HIS A 61 -22.02 13.46 -27.56
CA HIS A 61 -21.82 12.95 -26.20
C HIS A 61 -21.78 11.40 -26.19
N ARG A 62 -20.82 10.81 -26.89
CA ARG A 62 -20.63 9.35 -26.86
C ARG A 62 -19.93 8.96 -25.58
N ARG A 63 -20.56 8.11 -24.76
CA ARG A 63 -19.94 7.52 -23.57
C ARG A 63 -18.60 6.87 -23.92
N LEU A 64 -17.58 7.21 -23.14
CA LEU A 64 -16.29 6.55 -23.22
C LEU A 64 -16.47 5.10 -22.79
N GLN A 65 -16.06 4.16 -23.66
CA GLN A 65 -16.02 2.73 -23.34
C GLN A 65 -14.55 2.29 -23.25
N PRO A 66 -13.88 2.44 -22.10
CA PRO A 66 -12.45 2.17 -21.97
C PRO A 66 -12.08 0.72 -22.32
N ARG A 67 -12.95 -0.25 -22.02
CA ARG A 67 -12.74 -1.66 -22.37
C ARG A 67 -12.75 -1.88 -23.88
N ARG A 68 -13.72 -1.29 -24.59
CA ARG A 68 -13.80 -1.37 -26.06
C ARG A 68 -12.65 -0.62 -26.71
N ALA A 69 -12.30 0.57 -26.21
CA ALA A 69 -11.14 1.32 -26.66
C ALA A 69 -9.84 0.53 -26.46
N ARG A 70 -9.67 -0.15 -25.31
CA ARG A 70 -8.50 -0.99 -25.04
C ARG A 70 -8.39 -2.17 -26.01
N VAL A 71 -9.49 -2.78 -26.43
CA VAL A 71 -9.47 -3.82 -27.48
C VAL A 71 -9.07 -3.22 -28.84
N LEU A 72 -9.57 -2.03 -29.17
CA LEU A 72 -9.29 -1.37 -30.45
C LEU A 72 -7.84 -0.87 -30.58
N PHE A 73 -7.25 -0.37 -29.49
CA PHE A 73 -5.93 0.25 -29.48
C PHE A 73 -4.84 -0.63 -28.85
N GLY A 74 -5.18 -1.65 -28.06
CA GLY A 74 -4.20 -2.49 -27.35
C GLY A 74 -3.26 -3.28 -28.26
N GLY A 75 -3.66 -3.55 -29.51
CA GLY A 75 -2.81 -4.18 -30.52
C GLY A 75 -2.03 -3.22 -31.42
N LYS A 76 -2.36 -1.91 -31.40
CA LYS A 76 -1.72 -0.90 -32.25
C LYS A 76 -0.59 -0.22 -31.49
N LYS A 77 0.62 -0.81 -31.56
CA LYS A 77 1.85 -0.15 -31.09
C LYS A 77 2.32 0.81 -32.19
N GLU A 78 2.11 2.10 -31.97
CA GLU A 78 2.60 3.16 -32.85
C GLU A 78 4.10 3.40 -32.58
N GLY A 79 4.94 2.98 -33.51
CA GLY A 79 6.39 3.21 -33.44
C GLY A 79 6.70 4.65 -33.80
N TYR A 80 6.91 5.50 -32.80
CA TYR A 80 7.39 6.86 -33.02
C TYR A 80 8.86 6.84 -33.48
N SER A 81 9.08 6.86 -34.79
CA SER A 81 10.19 7.64 -35.36
C SER A 81 9.62 8.97 -35.79
N ARG A 82 9.56 9.91 -34.84
CA ARG A 82 9.25 11.31 -35.13
C ARG A 82 10.50 11.90 -35.76
N GLY A 83 10.49 12.01 -37.09
CA GLY A 83 11.61 12.48 -37.90
C GLY A 83 12.15 13.83 -37.42
N GLY A 84 13.31 13.79 -36.78
CA GLY A 84 14.20 14.93 -36.72
C GLY A 84 14.87 15.08 -38.08
N SER A 85 14.52 16.15 -38.78
CA SER A 85 15.19 16.62 -39.99
C SER A 85 16.68 16.85 -39.70
N GLY A 86 17.50 15.83 -39.95
CA GLY A 86 18.95 15.84 -39.80
C GLY A 86 19.61 15.27 -41.05
N LEU A 87 20.03 16.20 -41.90
CA LEU A 87 20.95 16.07 -43.02
C LEU A 87 22.05 14.99 -42.89
N TYR A 88 22.26 14.29 -44.01
CA TYR A 88 23.39 13.43 -44.43
C TYR A 88 23.44 11.98 -43.93
N GLY A 89 23.39 11.07 -44.91
CA GLY A 89 23.89 9.70 -44.82
C GLY A 89 22.79 8.66 -44.93
N GLU A 90 22.57 8.10 -46.11
CA GLU A 90 21.95 6.78 -46.23
C GLU A 90 22.89 5.78 -45.54
N GLU A 91 22.74 5.60 -44.23
CA GLU A 91 23.30 4.45 -43.55
C GLU A 91 22.64 3.22 -44.18
N GLU A 92 23.43 2.48 -44.98
CA GLU A 92 23.05 1.14 -45.42
C GLU A 92 22.48 0.39 -44.21
N SER A 93 21.21 -0.02 -44.31
CA SER A 93 20.55 -0.84 -43.30
C SER A 93 21.51 -1.89 -42.75
N LEU A 94 21.58 -2.04 -41.43
CA LEU A 94 22.50 -3.00 -40.80
C LEU A 94 22.42 -4.40 -41.43
N LYS A 95 21.24 -4.80 -41.92
CA LYS A 95 21.05 -6.06 -42.66
C LYS A 95 21.73 -6.05 -44.04
N ALA A 96 21.69 -4.93 -44.77
CA ALA A 96 22.40 -4.75 -46.03
C ALA A 96 23.92 -4.72 -45.82
N ARG A 97 24.40 -4.02 -44.78
CA ARG A 97 25.81 -4.00 -44.40
C ARG A 97 26.31 -5.39 -43.99
N ILE A 98 25.53 -6.14 -43.21
CA ILE A 98 25.84 -7.54 -42.87
C ILE A 98 25.86 -8.42 -44.13
N ALA A 99 24.93 -8.24 -45.06
CA ALA A 99 24.91 -9.00 -46.30
C ALA A 99 26.14 -8.70 -47.19
N ARG A 100 26.57 -7.44 -47.26
CA ARG A 100 27.78 -7.02 -47.97
C ARG A 100 29.04 -7.60 -47.32
N LEU A 101 29.18 -7.45 -46.01
CA LEU A 101 30.30 -8.00 -45.24
C LEU A 101 30.36 -9.53 -45.34
N LYS A 102 29.22 -10.22 -45.38
CA LYS A 102 29.19 -11.68 -45.61
C LYS A 102 29.67 -12.04 -47.02
N ARG A 103 29.33 -11.24 -48.02
CA ARG A 103 29.81 -11.45 -49.40
C ARG A 103 31.31 -11.16 -49.53
N GLU A 104 31.78 -10.06 -48.95
CA GLU A 104 33.21 -9.72 -48.86
C GLU A 104 34.00 -10.78 -48.09
N ALA A 105 33.45 -11.34 -46.99
CA ALA A 105 34.10 -12.42 -46.24
C ALA A 105 34.19 -13.73 -47.04
N VAL A 106 33.15 -14.08 -47.81
CA VAL A 106 33.19 -15.24 -48.72
C VAL A 106 34.18 -15.00 -49.86
N GLU A 107 34.24 -13.78 -50.41
CA GLU A 107 35.21 -13.41 -51.44
C GLU A 107 36.65 -13.50 -50.93
N CYS A 108 36.93 -12.98 -49.73
CA CYS A 108 38.22 -13.16 -49.05
C CYS A 108 38.54 -14.64 -48.80
N GLN A 109 37.56 -15.45 -48.39
CA GLN A 109 37.76 -16.89 -48.17
C GLN A 109 38.11 -17.62 -49.47
N THR A 110 37.49 -17.26 -50.60
CA THR A 110 37.83 -17.83 -51.91
C THR A 110 39.18 -17.34 -52.43
N GLN A 111 39.61 -16.12 -52.09
CA GLN A 111 40.95 -15.61 -52.43
C GLN A 111 42.04 -16.27 -51.59
N VAL A 112 41.75 -16.62 -50.34
CA VAL A 112 42.66 -17.41 -49.47
C VAL A 112 42.75 -18.86 -49.95
N GLN A 113 41.71 -19.45 -50.53
CA GLN A 113 41.82 -20.76 -51.21
C GLN A 113 42.67 -20.74 -52.49
N GLY A 114 42.97 -19.56 -53.05
CA GLY A 114 43.82 -19.38 -54.24
C GLY A 114 45.28 -19.01 -53.96
N ARG A 115 45.65 -18.88 -52.68
CA ARG A 115 47.04 -18.66 -52.22
C ARG A 115 47.30 -19.65 -51.09
N ASP A 116 48.25 -20.56 -51.30
CA ASP A 116 48.69 -21.54 -50.31
C ASP A 116 49.33 -20.85 -49.07
N GLU A 117 48.49 -20.26 -48.21
CA GLU A 117 48.81 -19.72 -46.88
C GLU A 117 47.93 -20.40 -45.80
N GLU A 118 47.49 -21.64 -46.03
CA GLU A 118 46.76 -22.46 -45.06
C GLU A 118 47.60 -22.73 -43.78
N GLY A 119 48.93 -22.80 -43.90
CA GLY A 119 49.83 -23.06 -42.76
C GLY A 119 49.87 -21.94 -41.72
N ASP A 120 49.75 -20.69 -42.16
CA ASP A 120 49.81 -19.53 -41.25
C ASP A 120 48.50 -19.35 -40.49
N MET A 121 47.36 -19.69 -41.12
CA MET A 121 46.04 -19.62 -40.47
C MET A 121 45.86 -20.72 -39.42
N GLU A 122 46.37 -21.93 -39.65
CA GLU A 122 46.37 -23.01 -38.66
C GLU A 122 47.29 -22.73 -37.47
N SER A 123 48.45 -22.12 -37.71
CA SER A 123 49.36 -21.70 -36.63
C SER A 123 48.75 -20.58 -35.77
N LEU A 124 48.03 -19.63 -36.39
CA LEU A 124 47.26 -18.60 -35.69
C LEU A 124 46.08 -19.18 -34.92
N ASN A 125 45.33 -20.13 -35.48
CA ASN A 125 44.24 -20.82 -34.77
C ASN A 125 44.77 -21.63 -33.59
N ARG A 126 45.94 -22.25 -33.73
CA ARG A 126 46.62 -22.96 -32.64
C ARG A 126 47.04 -21.97 -31.55
N LEU A 127 47.63 -20.83 -31.90
CA LEU A 127 47.97 -19.76 -30.94
C LEU A 127 46.73 -19.13 -30.30
N LEU A 128 45.62 -18.99 -31.02
CA LEU A 128 44.34 -18.49 -30.49
C LEU A 128 43.73 -19.48 -29.49
N SER A 129 43.75 -20.78 -29.81
CA SER A 129 43.30 -21.83 -28.90
C SER A 129 44.21 -21.95 -27.67
N GLU A 130 45.52 -21.73 -27.83
CA GLU A 130 46.50 -21.68 -26.74
C GLU A 130 46.31 -20.44 -25.84
N LEU A 131 45.84 -19.31 -26.39
CA LEU A 131 45.42 -18.13 -25.65
C LEU A 131 44.04 -18.29 -24.97
N GLU A 132 43.06 -18.96 -25.61
CA GLU A 132 41.75 -19.26 -25.03
C GLU A 132 41.86 -20.18 -23.81
N ILE A 133 42.79 -21.14 -23.83
CA ILE A 133 43.08 -22.02 -22.68
C ILE A 133 43.78 -21.24 -21.54
N ARG A 134 44.48 -20.14 -21.85
CA ARG A 134 45.13 -19.27 -20.86
C ARG A 134 44.18 -18.21 -20.27
N GLY A 135 43.02 -17.96 -20.89
CA GLY A 135 41.98 -17.04 -20.44
C GLY A 135 41.10 -17.54 -19.29
N THR A 136 41.20 -18.82 -18.90
CA THR A 136 40.36 -19.41 -17.82
C THR A 136 41.09 -19.57 -16.48
N ARG A 137 42.02 -18.66 -16.16
CA ARG A 137 42.63 -18.56 -14.83
C ARG A 137 42.61 -17.12 -14.31
N SER A 138 41.44 -16.67 -13.87
CA SER A 138 41.25 -15.93 -12.61
C SER A 138 39.78 -15.50 -12.53
N ARG A 139 38.90 -16.43 -12.18
CA ARG A 139 37.60 -16.08 -11.57
C ARG A 139 37.76 -16.36 -10.07
N VAL A 140 38.21 -15.33 -9.37
CA VAL A 140 38.12 -15.25 -7.91
C VAL A 140 36.67 -15.58 -7.52
N PRO A 141 36.43 -16.48 -6.55
CA PRO A 141 35.09 -16.68 -6.03
C PRO A 141 34.70 -15.43 -5.24
N ALA A 142 33.87 -14.58 -5.85
CA ALA A 142 33.14 -13.56 -5.11
C ALA A 142 32.28 -14.26 -4.04
N PRO A 143 32.19 -13.70 -2.82
CA PRO A 143 31.35 -14.26 -1.77
C PRO A 143 29.92 -14.31 -2.31
N ARG A 144 29.34 -15.51 -2.25
CA ARG A 144 27.91 -15.70 -2.50
C ARG A 144 27.17 -14.79 -1.52
N PRO A 145 26.24 -13.92 -1.98
CA PRO A 145 25.29 -13.35 -1.06
C PRO A 145 24.58 -14.52 -0.39
N GLU A 146 24.55 -14.48 0.93
CA GLU A 146 23.73 -15.32 1.77
C GLU A 146 22.37 -15.43 1.12
N GLN A 147 21.96 -16.67 0.84
CA GLN A 147 20.62 -16.96 0.39
C GLN A 147 19.69 -16.55 1.54
N SER A 148 19.10 -15.37 1.41
CA SER A 148 17.87 -15.05 2.12
C SER A 148 16.83 -16.09 1.70
N GLU A 149 16.54 -17.03 2.60
CA GLU A 149 15.48 -18.04 2.43
C GLU A 149 14.05 -17.45 2.42
N GLN A 150 13.88 -16.17 2.04
CA GLN A 150 12.58 -15.49 2.04
C GLN A 150 12.42 -14.61 0.79
N PRO A 151 11.79 -15.17 -0.25
CA PRO A 151 10.73 -14.40 -0.96
C PRO A 151 9.48 -15.22 -1.33
N VAL A 152 9.53 -16.55 -1.24
CA VAL A 152 8.44 -17.41 -1.75
C VAL A 152 7.21 -17.39 -0.83
N ALA A 153 7.42 -17.23 0.48
CA ALA A 153 6.33 -17.15 1.45
C ALA A 153 5.51 -15.86 1.28
N ASP A 154 6.17 -14.73 1.05
CA ASP A 154 5.51 -13.44 0.86
C ASP A 154 4.78 -13.37 -0.48
N GLU A 155 5.35 -13.96 -1.54
CA GLU A 155 4.65 -14.05 -2.83
C GLU A 155 3.40 -14.95 -2.74
N GLN A 156 3.45 -16.01 -1.93
CA GLN A 156 2.29 -16.87 -1.64
C GLN A 156 1.23 -16.19 -0.77
N THR A 157 1.60 -15.35 0.20
CA THR A 157 0.63 -14.59 1.00
C THR A 157 0.01 -13.47 0.19
N LEU A 158 0.79 -12.77 -0.64
CA LEU A 158 0.30 -11.73 -1.54
C LEU A 158 -0.63 -12.30 -2.60
N SER A 159 -0.27 -13.41 -3.26
CA SER A 159 -1.17 -14.07 -4.23
C SER A 159 -2.49 -14.51 -3.59
N ARG A 160 -2.44 -15.14 -2.40
CA ARG A 160 -3.65 -15.48 -1.63
C ARG A 160 -4.48 -14.23 -1.28
N ALA A 161 -3.84 -13.14 -0.86
CA ALA A 161 -4.53 -11.89 -0.57
C ALA A 161 -5.24 -11.32 -1.82
N THR A 162 -4.59 -11.36 -2.99
CA THR A 162 -5.24 -10.93 -4.26
C THR A 162 -6.40 -11.84 -4.65
N ASP A 163 -6.35 -13.14 -4.34
CA ASP A 163 -7.44 -14.05 -4.62
C ASP A 163 -8.63 -13.85 -3.68
N PHE A 164 -8.37 -13.52 -2.40
CA PHE A 164 -9.42 -13.08 -1.48
C PHE A 164 -10.05 -11.76 -1.94
N ASP A 165 -9.26 -10.78 -2.39
CA ASP A 165 -9.75 -9.50 -2.90
C ASP A 165 -10.62 -9.67 -4.18
N LYS A 166 -10.21 -10.53 -5.11
CA LYS A 166 -11.05 -10.90 -6.27
C LYS A 166 -12.38 -11.53 -5.86
N ARG A 167 -12.38 -12.39 -4.83
CA ARG A 167 -13.60 -13.02 -4.31
C ARG A 167 -14.49 -12.01 -3.58
N ILE A 168 -13.91 -11.11 -2.78
CA ILE A 168 -14.62 -10.03 -2.10
C ILE A 168 -15.24 -9.09 -3.13
N SER A 169 -14.48 -8.62 -4.12
CA SER A 169 -15.02 -7.75 -5.17
C SER A 169 -16.07 -8.43 -6.06
N ALA A 170 -16.03 -9.76 -6.21
CA ALA A 170 -17.12 -10.50 -6.84
C ALA A 170 -18.38 -10.53 -5.95
N LEU A 171 -18.23 -10.74 -4.65
CA LEU A 171 -19.34 -10.67 -3.69
C LEU A 171 -19.92 -9.24 -3.61
N GLU A 172 -19.09 -8.22 -3.55
CA GLU A 172 -19.51 -6.81 -3.53
C GLU A 172 -20.31 -6.45 -4.78
N LYS A 173 -19.90 -6.95 -5.96
CA LYS A 173 -20.67 -6.78 -7.21
C LYS A 173 -22.01 -7.53 -7.16
N CYS A 174 -22.04 -8.73 -6.60
CA CYS A 174 -23.28 -9.50 -6.47
C CYS A 174 -24.26 -8.86 -5.46
N LEU A 175 -23.74 -8.28 -4.38
CA LEU A 175 -24.53 -7.58 -3.37
C LEU A 175 -24.81 -6.11 -3.74
N GLY A 176 -24.15 -5.55 -4.77
CA GLY A 176 -24.34 -4.17 -5.22
C GLY A 176 -23.84 -3.10 -4.24
N VAL A 177 -23.05 -3.47 -3.22
CA VAL A 177 -22.64 -2.60 -2.10
C VAL A 177 -21.65 -1.49 -2.52
N SER A 178 -21.07 -1.59 -3.73
CA SER A 178 -20.11 -0.62 -4.26
C SER A 178 -20.73 0.73 -4.65
N SER A 179 -22.06 0.89 -4.54
CA SER A 179 -22.78 2.12 -4.89
C SER A 179 -23.19 2.96 -3.67
N LEU A 180 -22.65 2.66 -2.48
CA LEU A 180 -22.98 3.37 -1.24
C LEU A 180 -21.83 4.32 -0.87
N ASP A 181 -21.79 5.49 -1.51
CA ASP A 181 -21.18 6.70 -0.92
C ASP A 181 -22.17 7.37 0.06
N ASP A 182 -23.37 6.80 0.23
CA ASP A 182 -24.37 7.27 1.18
C ASP A 182 -24.15 6.70 2.60
N PRO A 183 -24.15 7.54 3.65
CA PRO A 183 -23.92 7.14 5.04
C PRO A 183 -25.13 6.45 5.69
N VAL A 184 -26.03 5.83 4.91
CA VAL A 184 -27.16 5.08 5.45
C VAL A 184 -26.71 3.64 5.69
N PRO A 185 -26.84 3.10 6.92
CA PRO A 185 -26.51 1.71 7.17
C PRO A 185 -27.40 0.84 6.30
N ALA A 186 -26.79 0.12 5.35
CA ALA A 186 -27.50 -0.80 4.47
C ALA A 186 -28.42 -1.69 5.30
N ALA A 187 -29.74 -1.56 5.09
CA ALA A 187 -30.71 -2.37 5.79
C ALA A 187 -30.33 -3.86 5.61
N PRO A 188 -30.45 -4.69 6.66
CA PRO A 188 -29.99 -6.08 6.59
C PRO A 188 -30.74 -6.82 5.47
N VAL A 189 -30.03 -7.12 4.38
CA VAL A 189 -30.58 -7.76 3.17
C VAL A 189 -31.32 -9.05 3.51
N LEU A 190 -30.87 -9.76 4.55
CA LEU A 190 -31.52 -10.97 5.06
C LEU A 190 -32.95 -10.73 5.54
N HIS A 191 -33.25 -9.59 6.18
CA HIS A 191 -34.61 -9.30 6.63
C HIS A 191 -35.54 -9.01 5.44
N SER A 192 -35.04 -8.31 4.42
CA SER A 192 -35.80 -8.09 3.19
C SER A 192 -36.04 -9.38 2.40
N LEU A 193 -35.06 -10.29 2.35
CA LEU A 193 -35.21 -11.59 1.70
C LEU A 193 -36.16 -12.51 2.48
N LEU A 194 -36.12 -12.49 3.82
CA LEU A 194 -37.09 -13.22 4.64
C LEU A 194 -38.51 -12.66 4.48
N ALA A 195 -38.67 -11.34 4.45
CA ALA A 195 -39.97 -10.71 4.22
C ALA A 195 -40.51 -11.03 2.83
N LEU A 196 -39.65 -11.04 1.80
CA LEU A 196 -40.03 -11.45 0.46
C LEU A 196 -40.36 -12.95 0.41
N ASP A 197 -39.57 -13.82 1.06
CA ASP A 197 -39.84 -15.26 1.14
C ASP A 197 -41.19 -15.54 1.83
N GLU A 198 -41.49 -14.82 2.91
CA GLU A 198 -42.79 -14.88 3.59
C GLU A 198 -43.93 -14.39 2.68
N GLN A 199 -43.72 -13.30 1.93
CA GLN A 199 -44.67 -12.81 0.94
C GLN A 199 -44.86 -13.79 -0.23
N PHE A 200 -43.80 -14.42 -0.72
CA PHE A 200 -43.84 -15.42 -1.79
C PHE A 200 -44.53 -16.69 -1.32
N ALA A 201 -44.25 -17.16 -0.10
CA ALA A 201 -44.94 -18.28 0.52
C ALA A 201 -46.44 -18.00 0.70
N ALA A 202 -46.80 -16.78 1.10
CA ALA A 202 -48.20 -16.34 1.17
C ALA A 202 -48.88 -16.28 -0.21
N LEU A 203 -48.16 -15.93 -1.28
CA LEU A 203 -48.70 -15.89 -2.64
C LEU A 203 -48.79 -17.28 -3.30
N THR A 204 -47.86 -18.18 -3.00
CA THR A 204 -47.82 -19.55 -3.57
C THR A 204 -48.67 -20.56 -2.81
N ALA A 205 -49.06 -20.27 -1.57
CA ALA A 205 -50.12 -21.00 -0.88
C ALA A 205 -51.47 -20.75 -1.58
N GLY A 206 -51.78 -21.55 -2.59
CA GLY A 206 -53.02 -21.46 -3.38
C GLY A 206 -54.27 -21.39 -2.47
N GLY A 207 -55.02 -20.30 -2.59
CA GLY A 207 -56.19 -19.97 -1.74
C GLY A 207 -56.02 -18.69 -0.87
N SER A 208 -54.84 -18.06 -0.93
CA SER A 208 -54.38 -17.04 0.02
C SER A 208 -55.26 -15.81 0.19
N LEU A 209 -55.92 -15.27 -0.84
CA LEU A 209 -56.75 -14.06 -0.66
C LEU A 209 -57.92 -14.32 0.32
N SER A 210 -58.63 -15.43 0.13
CA SER A 210 -59.76 -15.82 0.97
C SER A 210 -59.33 -16.31 2.36
N SER A 211 -58.17 -16.97 2.46
CA SER A 211 -57.65 -17.41 3.76
C SER A 211 -57.00 -16.27 4.54
N ILE A 212 -56.41 -15.26 3.87
CA ILE A 212 -55.90 -14.03 4.48
C ILE A 212 -57.07 -13.17 4.95
N GLU A 213 -58.14 -13.01 4.17
CA GLU A 213 -59.35 -12.32 4.63
C GLU A 213 -60.00 -13.05 5.81
N ALA A 214 -60.08 -14.38 5.79
CA ALA A 214 -60.59 -15.16 6.91
C ALA A 214 -59.65 -15.16 8.13
N ALA A 215 -58.33 -15.02 7.93
CA ALA A 215 -57.35 -14.93 9.00
C ALA A 215 -57.32 -13.52 9.60
N SER A 216 -57.40 -12.45 8.79
CA SER A 216 -57.46 -11.07 9.27
C SER A 216 -58.75 -10.82 10.06
N ALA A 217 -59.89 -11.35 9.61
CA ALA A 217 -61.14 -11.31 10.36
C ALA A 217 -61.06 -12.09 11.69
N ARG A 218 -60.28 -13.18 11.73
CA ARG A 218 -60.01 -13.92 12.98
C ARG A 218 -59.05 -13.18 13.89
N VAL A 219 -58.03 -12.52 13.36
CA VAL A 219 -57.07 -11.72 14.12
C VAL A 219 -57.73 -10.49 14.71
N THR A 220 -58.58 -9.78 13.96
CA THR A 220 -59.35 -8.64 14.51
C THR A 220 -60.32 -9.10 15.59
N LYS A 221 -60.97 -10.26 15.41
CA LYS A 221 -61.81 -10.85 16.45
C LYS A 221 -61.01 -11.25 17.68
N LEU A 222 -59.89 -11.94 17.53
CA LEU A 222 -59.02 -12.33 18.64
C LEU A 222 -58.41 -11.12 19.34
N ARG A 223 -58.10 -10.05 18.60
CA ARG A 223 -57.65 -8.78 19.16
C ARG A 223 -58.75 -8.13 19.98
N TYR A 224 -59.98 -8.10 19.47
CA TYR A 224 -61.13 -7.60 20.20
C TYR A 224 -61.40 -8.45 21.47
N ASP A 225 -61.35 -9.77 21.35
CA ASP A 225 -61.52 -10.70 22.48
C ASP A 225 -60.38 -10.54 23.51
N ALA A 226 -59.14 -10.29 23.07
CA ALA A 226 -57.99 -10.01 23.93
C ALA A 226 -58.06 -8.63 24.59
N GLU A 227 -58.52 -7.59 23.89
CA GLU A 227 -58.77 -6.26 24.44
C GLU A 227 -59.91 -6.30 25.48
N GLN A 228 -60.91 -7.17 25.30
CA GLN A 228 -61.94 -7.43 26.30
C GLN A 228 -61.43 -8.21 27.52
N LEU A 229 -60.50 -9.15 27.32
CA LEU A 229 -59.88 -9.92 28.41
C LEU A 229 -58.82 -9.11 29.17
N CYS A 230 -58.17 -8.14 28.51
CA CYS A 230 -57.29 -7.12 29.09
C CYS A 230 -58.10 -5.99 29.75
N SER A 231 -59.18 -6.37 30.45
CA SER A 231 -59.83 -5.51 31.43
C SER A 231 -58.84 -5.22 32.58
N PRO A 232 -58.94 -4.08 33.29
CA PRO A 232 -57.87 -3.45 34.09
C PRO A 232 -57.57 -4.16 35.44
N SER A 233 -57.58 -5.49 35.47
CA SER A 233 -57.33 -6.29 36.68
C SER A 233 -55.86 -6.65 36.92
N GLU A 234 -54.94 -6.31 36.00
CA GLU A 234 -53.51 -6.65 36.12
C GLU A 234 -52.57 -5.43 36.32
N ASP A 235 -53.10 -4.20 36.35
CA ASP A 235 -52.28 -2.98 36.48
C ASP A 235 -51.74 -2.71 37.91
N GLU A 236 -52.12 -3.51 38.91
CA GLU A 236 -51.79 -3.24 40.32
C GLU A 236 -50.49 -3.91 40.85
N LEU A 237 -49.79 -4.73 40.06
CA LEU A 237 -48.63 -5.51 40.56
C LEU A 237 -47.25 -5.01 40.10
N LEU A 238 -47.19 -4.06 39.15
CA LEU A 238 -45.95 -3.45 38.72
C LEU A 238 -46.00 -1.95 39.03
N SER A 239 -45.10 -1.47 39.89
CA SER A 239 -44.99 -0.02 40.13
C SER A 239 -44.74 0.68 38.80
N ALA A 240 -45.40 1.82 38.58
CA ALA A 240 -45.20 2.64 37.39
C ALA A 240 -43.70 2.99 37.18
N GLU A 241 -42.91 3.05 38.26
CA GLU A 241 -41.46 3.22 38.23
C GLU A 241 -40.72 2.02 37.62
N ASP A 242 -41.13 0.79 37.97
CA ASP A 242 -40.52 -0.44 37.45
C ASP A 242 -40.82 -0.61 35.96
N VAL A 243 -42.04 -0.27 35.53
CA VAL A 243 -42.43 -0.26 34.11
C VAL A 243 -41.64 0.78 33.33
N ASN A 244 -41.43 1.97 33.90
CA ASN A 244 -40.62 3.02 33.26
C ASN A 244 -39.14 2.62 33.17
N LYS A 245 -38.59 2.01 34.23
CA LYS A 245 -37.21 1.49 34.22
C LYS A 245 -37.04 0.34 33.22
N LEU A 246 -38.04 -0.54 33.10
CA LEU A 246 -38.04 -1.63 32.13
C LEU A 246 -38.13 -1.08 30.70
N ARG A 247 -38.98 -0.08 30.43
CA ARG A 247 -39.02 0.62 29.14
C ARG A 247 -37.69 1.29 28.80
N GLN A 248 -37.01 1.90 29.78
CA GLN A 248 -35.67 2.45 29.58
C GLN A 248 -34.66 1.34 29.26
N MET A 249 -34.65 0.23 30.00
CA MET A 249 -33.74 -0.90 29.73
C MET A 249 -33.98 -1.56 28.37
N PHE A 250 -35.24 -1.73 27.97
CA PHE A 250 -35.60 -2.23 26.64
C PHE A 250 -35.23 -1.24 25.53
N GLY A 251 -35.35 0.08 25.80
CA GLY A 251 -34.87 1.13 24.90
C GLY A 251 -33.35 1.07 24.67
N LEU A 252 -32.58 0.63 25.67
CA LEU A 252 -31.13 0.41 25.54
C LEU A 252 -30.77 -0.91 24.83
N LEU A 253 -31.69 -1.87 24.75
CA LEU A 253 -31.41 -3.18 24.12
C LEU A 253 -31.28 -3.08 22.60
N GLY A 254 -32.06 -2.24 21.94
CA GLY A 254 -31.94 -1.97 20.51
C GLY A 254 -30.54 -1.47 20.10
N PRO A 255 -30.04 -0.36 20.67
CA PRO A 255 -28.70 0.13 20.37
C PRO A 255 -27.59 -0.84 20.80
N LEU A 256 -27.74 -1.56 21.92
CA LEU A 256 -26.79 -2.59 22.31
C LEU A 256 -26.80 -3.80 21.37
N GLY A 257 -27.96 -4.19 20.84
CA GLY A 257 -28.11 -5.26 19.86
C GLY A 257 -27.42 -4.94 18.53
N ASN A 258 -27.43 -3.67 18.13
CA ASN A 258 -26.71 -3.20 16.94
C ASN A 258 -25.19 -3.11 17.15
N LEU A 259 -24.75 -2.79 18.37
CA LEU A 259 -23.32 -2.70 18.71
C LEU A 259 -22.68 -4.07 18.97
N ALA A 260 -23.41 -5.01 19.56
CA ALA A 260 -22.95 -6.36 19.88
C ALA A 260 -22.23 -7.11 18.74
N PRO A 261 -22.74 -7.15 17.49
CA PRO A 261 -22.07 -7.85 16.39
C PRO A 261 -20.78 -7.15 15.93
N THR A 262 -20.57 -5.88 16.27
CA THR A 262 -19.35 -5.13 15.88
C THR A 262 -18.19 -5.30 16.87
N ILE A 263 -18.48 -5.69 18.12
CA ILE A 263 -17.46 -5.87 19.18
C ILE A 263 -16.38 -6.90 18.79
N PRO A 264 -16.70 -8.10 18.24
CA PRO A 264 -15.68 -9.06 17.83
C PRO A 264 -14.77 -8.51 16.73
N ALA A 265 -15.31 -7.75 15.78
CA ALA A 265 -14.53 -7.11 14.72
C ALA A 265 -13.59 -6.03 15.27
N LEU A 266 -14.08 -5.20 16.21
CA LEU A 266 -13.25 -4.22 16.92
C LEU A 266 -12.17 -4.89 17.76
N MET A 267 -12.47 -6.01 18.43
CA MET A 267 -11.48 -6.77 19.20
C MET A 267 -10.39 -7.36 18.31
N ASN A 268 -10.74 -7.87 17.13
CA ASN A 268 -9.78 -8.36 16.15
C ASN A 268 -8.90 -7.23 15.60
N ARG A 269 -9.49 -6.06 15.29
CA ARG A 269 -8.74 -4.86 14.89
C ARG A 269 -7.80 -4.39 16.00
N LEU A 270 -8.27 -4.28 17.24
CA LEU A 270 -7.44 -3.92 18.39
C LEU A 270 -6.32 -4.93 18.64
N ARG A 271 -6.55 -6.23 18.40
CA ARG A 271 -5.49 -7.25 18.49
C ARG A 271 -4.42 -7.04 17.42
N SER A 272 -4.82 -6.76 16.16
CA SER A 272 -3.85 -6.41 15.11
C SER A 272 -3.12 -5.10 15.43
N LEU A 273 -3.83 -4.09 15.94
CA LEU A 273 -3.24 -2.82 16.31
C LEU A 273 -2.31 -2.96 17.52
N ARG A 274 -2.60 -3.86 18.47
CA ARG A 274 -1.71 -4.17 19.60
C ARG A 274 -0.37 -4.72 19.11
N THR A 275 -0.36 -5.55 18.08
CA THR A 275 0.91 -6.03 17.51
C THR A 275 1.70 -4.87 16.89
N LEU A 276 1.02 -3.94 16.22
CA LEU A 276 1.65 -2.74 15.66
C LEU A 276 2.16 -1.79 16.76
N HIS A 277 1.38 -1.54 17.81
CA HIS A 277 1.83 -0.75 18.96
C HIS A 277 3.01 -1.40 19.69
N ALA A 278 3.02 -2.72 19.85
CA ALA A 278 4.14 -3.43 20.43
C ALA A 278 5.40 -3.28 19.55
N SER A 279 5.26 -3.45 18.23
CA SER A 279 6.39 -3.25 17.30
C SER A 279 6.87 -1.79 17.26
N ALA A 280 5.97 -0.82 17.40
CA ALA A 280 6.33 0.60 17.45
C ALA A 280 7.09 0.94 18.74
N ALA A 281 6.66 0.39 19.88
CA ALA A 281 7.37 0.55 21.14
C ALA A 281 8.75 -0.14 21.14
N GLU A 282 8.86 -1.30 20.50
CA GLU A 282 10.14 -2.00 20.32
C GLU A 282 11.10 -1.19 19.42
N ALA A 283 10.59 -0.66 18.31
CA ALA A 283 11.37 0.21 17.42
C ALA A 283 11.80 1.52 18.11
N GLU A 284 10.95 2.09 18.97
CA GLU A 284 11.31 3.26 19.78
C GLU A 284 12.47 2.93 20.75
N ALA A 285 12.41 1.78 21.42
CA ALA A 285 13.48 1.34 22.31
C ALA A 285 14.79 1.02 21.57
N GLU A 286 14.70 0.43 20.37
CA GLU A 286 15.86 0.18 19.51
C GLU A 286 16.49 1.49 19.03
N LEU A 287 15.68 2.47 18.59
CA LEU A 287 16.15 3.79 18.19
C LEU A 287 16.85 4.51 19.36
N GLU A 288 16.29 4.46 20.56
CA GLU A 288 16.93 5.02 21.76
C GLU A 288 18.28 4.35 22.04
N SER A 289 18.38 3.02 21.87
CA SER A 289 19.66 2.30 21.98
C SER A 289 20.67 2.73 20.93
N VAL A 290 20.24 2.91 19.66
CA VAL A 290 21.11 3.37 18.57
C VAL A 290 21.59 4.80 18.83
N ILE A 291 20.72 5.69 19.33
CA ILE A 291 21.10 7.07 19.71
C ILE A 291 22.18 7.04 20.81
N GLN A 292 22.03 6.17 21.81
CA GLN A 292 23.04 6.01 22.87
C GLN A 292 24.37 5.47 22.32
N GLN A 293 24.33 4.47 21.42
CA GLN A 293 25.53 3.96 20.74
C GLN A 293 26.19 5.05 19.89
N GLN A 294 25.42 5.87 19.18
CA GLN A 294 25.96 6.98 18.38
C GLN A 294 26.64 8.02 19.28
N ALA A 295 26.04 8.36 20.42
CA ALA A 295 26.66 9.28 21.38
C ALA A 295 27.98 8.74 21.96
N GLU A 296 28.05 7.44 22.24
CA GLU A 296 29.28 6.78 22.69
C GLU A 296 30.35 6.74 21.58
N VAL A 297 29.98 6.40 20.34
CA VAL A 297 30.90 6.44 19.19
C VAL A 297 31.42 7.86 18.98
N ASP A 298 30.59 8.89 19.08
CA ASP A 298 31.02 10.29 19.00
C ASP A 298 32.00 10.66 20.13
N HIS A 299 31.79 10.14 21.34
CA HIS A 299 32.72 10.30 22.44
C HIS A 299 34.05 9.58 22.17
N GLN A 300 34.02 8.35 21.66
CA GLN A 300 35.22 7.60 21.27
C GLN A 300 35.99 8.30 20.15
N ILE A 301 35.31 8.85 19.14
CA ILE A 301 35.92 9.63 18.06
C ILE A 301 36.63 10.86 18.64
N LYS A 302 36.04 11.56 19.61
CA LYS A 302 36.71 12.68 20.29
C LYS A 302 37.94 12.21 21.05
N ALA A 303 37.84 11.12 21.80
CA ALA A 303 38.98 10.54 22.52
C ALA A 303 40.11 10.10 21.56
N TRP A 304 39.76 9.53 20.41
CA TRP A 304 40.73 9.14 19.36
C TRP A 304 41.36 10.35 18.69
N LYS A 305 40.61 11.44 18.47
CA LYS A 305 41.16 12.71 17.96
C LYS A 305 42.17 13.31 18.94
N GLU A 306 41.84 13.36 20.22
CA GLU A 306 42.78 13.81 21.25
C GLU A 306 44.00 12.89 21.37
N GLY A 307 43.77 11.58 21.29
CA GLY A 307 44.84 10.57 21.25
C GLY A 307 45.79 10.79 20.09
N LEU A 308 45.25 11.04 18.90
CA LEU A 308 46.02 11.34 17.70
C LEU A 308 46.78 12.66 17.84
N GLU A 309 46.19 13.71 18.41
CA GLU A 309 46.87 14.98 18.66
C GLU A 309 48.04 14.82 19.65
N ARG A 310 47.88 14.00 20.70
CA ARG A 310 48.97 13.66 21.62
C ARG A 310 50.08 12.88 20.91
N VAL A 311 49.73 11.94 20.04
CA VAL A 311 50.71 11.17 19.25
C VAL A 311 51.42 12.09 18.25
N GLU A 312 50.71 13.00 17.58
CA GLU A 312 51.30 13.99 16.68
C GLU A 312 52.30 14.89 17.40
N LYS A 313 51.93 15.40 18.59
CA LYS A 313 52.86 16.15 19.46
C LYS A 313 54.08 15.31 19.86
N ALA A 314 53.88 14.06 20.29
CA ALA A 314 54.99 13.18 20.66
C ALA A 314 55.90 12.86 19.46
N VAL A 315 55.34 12.70 18.25
CA VAL A 315 56.10 12.47 17.01
C VAL A 315 56.90 13.71 16.63
N THR A 316 56.32 14.91 16.67
CA THR A 316 57.07 16.16 16.37
C THR A 316 58.17 16.44 17.40
N GLU A 317 57.95 16.14 18.68
CA GLU A 317 58.99 16.21 19.71
C GLU A 317 60.08 15.14 19.49
N ALA A 318 59.70 13.92 19.12
CA ALA A 318 60.62 12.84 18.77
C ALA A 318 61.44 13.19 17.51
N GLU A 319 60.83 13.78 16.49
CA GLU A 319 61.51 14.29 15.30
C GLU A 319 62.50 15.38 15.65
N ALA A 320 62.11 16.37 16.46
CA ALA A 320 63.00 17.45 16.88
C ALA A 320 64.17 16.95 17.76
N THR A 321 63.95 15.95 18.61
CA THR A 321 65.03 15.33 19.41
C THR A 321 65.91 14.46 18.53
N ASN A 322 65.34 13.75 17.55
CA ASN A 322 66.09 12.97 16.58
C ASN A 322 66.93 13.86 15.65
N GLU A 323 66.43 15.02 15.21
CA GLU A 323 67.20 16.01 14.46
C GLU A 323 68.40 16.53 15.28
N ARG A 324 68.19 16.84 16.57
CA ARG A 324 69.29 17.24 17.47
C ARG A 324 70.30 16.11 17.63
N ASN A 325 69.85 14.88 17.85
CA ASN A 325 70.72 13.72 17.95
C ASN A 325 71.47 13.46 16.64
N ALA A 326 70.82 13.60 15.49
CA ALA A 326 71.43 13.46 14.17
C ALA A 326 72.54 14.49 13.96
N ARG A 327 72.34 15.75 14.36
CA ARG A 327 73.40 16.79 14.31
C ARG A 327 74.57 16.47 15.23
N VAL A 328 74.31 15.93 16.42
CA VAL A 328 75.37 15.50 17.35
C VAL A 328 76.14 14.32 16.76
N VAL A 329 75.46 13.33 16.21
CA VAL A 329 76.10 12.20 15.53
C VAL A 329 76.87 12.68 14.30
N GLU A 330 76.35 13.63 13.52
CA GLU A 330 77.05 14.26 12.39
C GLU A 330 78.32 14.98 12.86
N SER A 331 78.28 15.73 13.97
CA SER A 331 79.49 16.32 14.56
C SER A 331 80.51 15.26 15.00
N TRP A 332 80.06 14.17 15.62
CA TRP A 332 80.94 13.08 16.02
C TRP A 332 81.55 12.35 14.82
N VAL A 333 80.77 12.13 13.76
CA VAL A 333 81.27 11.55 12.50
C VAL A 333 82.27 12.49 11.85
N GLY A 334 82.00 13.80 11.81
CA GLY A 334 82.92 14.81 11.28
C GLY A 334 84.25 14.85 12.04
N GLU A 335 84.21 14.86 13.38
CA GLU A 335 85.42 14.75 14.21
C GLU A 335 86.17 13.43 13.96
N LEU A 336 85.44 12.32 13.76
CA LEU A 336 86.03 11.02 13.48
C LEU A 336 86.65 10.95 12.07
N GLU A 337 86.03 11.59 11.08
CA GLU A 337 86.58 11.78 9.74
C GLU A 337 87.83 12.66 9.76
N GLU A 338 87.84 13.76 10.51
CA GLU A 338 89.02 14.62 10.66
C GLU A 338 90.19 13.85 11.31
N ARG A 339 89.91 13.10 12.38
CA ARG A 339 90.91 12.24 13.01
C ARG A 339 91.40 11.14 12.05
N ALA A 340 90.53 10.56 11.25
CA ALA A 340 90.91 9.58 10.23
C ALA A 340 91.77 10.21 9.12
N ARG A 341 91.43 11.41 8.64
CA ARG A 341 92.25 12.16 7.68
C ARG A 341 93.62 12.50 8.26
N ALA A 342 93.70 12.95 9.51
CA ALA A 342 94.96 13.25 10.18
C ALA A 342 95.88 12.00 10.23
N LEU A 343 95.31 10.82 10.52
CA LEU A 343 96.04 9.55 10.51
C LEU A 343 96.46 9.10 9.10
N LEU A 344 95.70 9.44 8.06
CA LEU A 344 96.03 9.13 6.67
C LEU A 344 97.08 10.08 6.05
N SER A 345 97.27 11.27 6.63
CA SER A 345 98.22 12.29 6.16
C SER A 345 99.59 12.27 6.85
N ALA A 346 99.78 11.42 7.86
CA ALA A 346 101.02 11.23 8.62
C ALA A 346 101.74 9.96 8.19
#